data_AF-A0A7Y1M0U5-F1
#
_entry.id   AF-A0A7Y1M0U5-F1
#
_cell.length_a   1.000
_cell.length_b   1.000
_cell.length_c   1.000
_cell.angle_alpha   90.00
_cell.angle_beta   90.00
_cell.angle_gamma   90.00
#
_symmetry.space_group_name_H-M   'P 1'
#
loop_
_entity.id
_entity.type
_entity.pdbx_description
1 polymer ?
#
loop_
_entity_poly.entity_id
_entity_poly.type
_entity_poly.pdbx_seq_one_letter_code
_entity_poly.pdbx_strand_id
1 'polypeptide(L)'
;MNHKVAFSFADGKTLFFPVGAHEILLDAALRNGIKIPLDCREGVCGTCQGRCESGEYTQDYVDEEALSSLDLQQRKMLSCQTRVKSDATFYFDFDSSLCNAPGPVQVRGTVSAVQQVSTSTAILQVQLDQSLDFLPGQYARLSVPGTDSWRSYSFANRPGSQLQFLVRLLPDGVMSNYLRERCQVGDEMLMEAPLGAFYLRHVTQPLVLVAGGTGLSALLGMLDELAVTGCTQPVHLYYGVRGAEDLCEAARIHAYAAKIPNFRYTEVLSDASTEWTGKRGYLTEHFELAELRDRSADMYVCGPPPMVESIQQWLVDQALDGVQLYYEKFTQSNI
;
A
#
# COMPACT_ATOMS: atom_id res chain seq x y z
N MET A 1 -2.98 -22.83 30.48
CA MET A 1 -4.09 -21.94 30.88
C MET A 1 -4.47 -21.12 29.65
N ASN A 2 -5.74 -20.79 29.48
CA ASN A 2 -6.16 -19.87 28.40
C ASN A 2 -5.96 -18.44 28.88
N HIS A 3 -5.51 -17.57 27.98
CA HIS A 3 -5.34 -16.14 28.22
C HIS A 3 -6.49 -15.36 27.60
N LYS A 4 -6.89 -14.26 28.24
CA LYS A 4 -7.85 -13.30 27.68
C LYS A 4 -7.10 -12.26 26.88
N VAL A 5 -7.47 -12.13 25.60
CA VAL A 5 -6.87 -11.15 24.70
C VAL A 5 -7.90 -10.17 24.21
N ALA A 6 -7.48 -8.91 24.07
CA ALA A 6 -8.23 -7.83 23.48
C ALA A 6 -7.53 -7.30 22.22
N PHE A 7 -8.26 -7.19 21.12
CA PHE A 7 -7.85 -6.45 19.92
C PHE A 7 -8.59 -5.12 19.88
N SER A 8 -7.85 -4.02 19.95
CA SER A 8 -8.35 -2.66 19.78
C SER A 8 -8.02 -2.14 18.39
N PHE A 9 -8.93 -1.38 17.80
CA PHE A 9 -8.87 -0.94 16.41
C PHE A 9 -8.90 0.60 16.31
N ALA A 10 -8.54 1.14 15.15
CA ALA A 10 -8.46 2.58 14.92
C ALA A 10 -9.83 3.29 15.02
N ASP A 11 -10.93 2.54 14.81
CA ASP A 11 -12.31 3.02 14.99
C ASP A 11 -12.78 3.01 16.45
N GLY A 12 -11.87 2.74 17.40
CA GLY A 12 -12.13 2.73 18.84
C GLY A 12 -12.88 1.49 19.34
N LYS A 13 -13.19 0.53 18.46
CA LYS A 13 -13.80 -0.74 18.87
C LYS A 13 -12.76 -1.68 19.46
N THR A 14 -13.20 -2.54 20.37
CA THR A 14 -12.38 -3.60 20.97
C THR A 14 -13.12 -4.93 20.91
N LEU A 15 -12.42 -5.99 20.46
CA LEU A 15 -12.92 -7.36 20.42
C LEU A 15 -12.13 -8.23 21.41
N PHE A 16 -12.85 -9.05 22.18
CA PHE A 16 -12.25 -9.93 23.19
C PHE A 16 -12.40 -11.38 22.80
N PHE A 17 -11.33 -12.17 22.97
CA PHE A 17 -11.35 -13.59 22.64
C PHE A 17 -10.35 -14.39 23.50
N PRO A 18 -10.62 -15.68 23.75
CA PRO A 18 -9.70 -16.55 24.46
C PRO A 18 -8.62 -17.11 23.53
N VAL A 19 -7.37 -17.09 24.01
CA VAL A 19 -6.21 -17.72 23.34
C VAL A 19 -5.76 -18.92 24.16
N GLY A 20 -5.64 -20.07 23.49
CA GLY A 20 -5.15 -21.31 24.09
C GLY A 20 -3.67 -21.23 24.48
N ALA A 21 -3.25 -22.13 25.39
CA ALA A 21 -1.84 -22.23 25.75
C ALA A 21 -1.01 -22.58 24.51
N HIS A 22 0.02 -21.78 24.23
CA HIS A 22 0.87 -21.90 23.04
C HIS A 22 0.12 -21.77 21.70
N GLU A 23 -1.09 -21.21 21.64
CA GLU A 23 -1.77 -20.96 20.36
C GLU A 23 -1.16 -19.72 19.66
N ILE A 24 -1.08 -19.74 18.32
CA ILE A 24 -0.75 -18.55 17.54
C ILE A 24 -1.91 -17.55 17.67
N LEU A 25 -1.58 -16.29 17.93
CA LEU A 25 -2.53 -15.22 18.17
C LEU A 25 -3.49 -15.02 16.99
N LEU A 26 -2.97 -15.06 15.75
CA LEU A 26 -3.80 -14.99 14.54
C LEU A 26 -4.80 -16.15 14.45
N ASP A 27 -4.37 -17.39 14.69
CA ASP A 27 -5.24 -18.57 14.59
C ASP A 27 -6.35 -18.53 15.66
N ALA A 28 -6.01 -18.06 16.87
CA ALA A 28 -6.99 -17.83 17.92
C ALA A 28 -8.02 -16.77 17.52
N ALA A 29 -7.59 -15.65 16.92
CA ALA A 29 -8.49 -14.60 16.44
C ALA A 29 -9.46 -15.13 15.37
N LEU A 30 -8.93 -15.84 14.37
CA LEU A 30 -9.71 -16.41 13.28
C LEU A 30 -10.71 -17.47 13.75
N ARG A 31 -10.30 -18.34 14.69
CA ARG A 31 -11.17 -19.33 15.33
C ARG A 31 -12.35 -18.68 16.06
N ASN A 32 -12.18 -17.44 16.52
CA ASN A 32 -13.24 -16.64 17.14
C ASN A 32 -13.95 -15.68 16.16
N GLY A 33 -13.74 -15.85 14.85
CA GLY A 33 -14.42 -15.08 13.81
C GLY A 33 -13.83 -13.69 13.54
N ILE A 34 -12.66 -13.36 14.10
CA ILE A 34 -12.00 -12.07 13.91
C ILE A 34 -10.99 -12.21 12.76
N LYS A 35 -11.36 -11.77 11.55
CA LYS A 35 -10.55 -11.94 10.33
C LYS A 35 -9.70 -10.70 10.04
N ILE A 36 -8.69 -10.46 10.86
CA ILE A 36 -7.72 -9.38 10.59
C ILE A 36 -7.04 -9.59 9.23
N PRO A 37 -6.61 -8.51 8.54
CA PRO A 37 -5.83 -8.61 7.31
C PRO A 37 -4.62 -9.54 7.49
N LEU A 38 -4.46 -10.47 6.55
CA LEU A 38 -3.36 -11.43 6.50
C LEU A 38 -3.01 -11.76 5.05
N ASP A 39 -1.75 -12.13 4.82
CA ASP A 39 -1.25 -12.55 3.50
C ASP A 39 -0.40 -13.82 3.63
N CYS A 40 0.90 -13.72 3.94
CA CYS A 40 1.79 -14.89 3.90
C CYS A 40 1.68 -15.89 5.06
N ARG A 41 1.32 -15.43 6.28
CA ARG A 41 1.44 -16.18 7.56
C ARG A 41 2.85 -16.65 7.97
N GLU A 42 3.87 -16.36 7.19
CA GLU A 42 5.27 -16.80 7.41
C GLU A 42 6.13 -15.75 8.13
N GLY A 43 5.57 -14.62 8.59
CA GLY A 43 6.34 -13.59 9.27
C GLY A 43 7.14 -12.64 8.37
N VAL A 44 6.87 -12.66 7.06
CA VAL A 44 7.65 -11.90 6.04
C VAL A 44 6.88 -10.70 5.47
N CYS A 45 5.55 -10.79 5.32
CA CYS A 45 4.79 -9.77 4.57
C CYS A 45 4.39 -8.51 5.37
N GLY A 46 4.51 -8.50 6.71
CA GLY A 46 4.04 -7.40 7.56
C GLY A 46 2.52 -7.17 7.65
N THR A 47 1.69 -7.76 6.77
CA THR A 47 0.23 -7.50 6.68
C THR A 47 -0.53 -7.66 8.00
N CYS A 48 -0.14 -8.64 8.83
CA CYS A 48 -0.80 -8.96 10.08
C CYS A 48 -0.23 -8.20 11.31
N GLN A 49 0.49 -7.11 11.06
CA GLN A 49 1.16 -6.30 12.08
C GLN A 49 0.17 -5.59 13.00
N GLY A 50 0.46 -5.64 14.30
CA GLY A 50 -0.16 -4.80 15.34
C GLY A 50 0.88 -4.34 16.35
N ARG A 51 0.44 -3.69 17.43
CA ARG A 51 1.28 -3.26 18.55
C ARG A 51 0.75 -3.82 19.86
N CYS A 52 1.61 -4.40 20.69
CA CYS A 52 1.23 -4.90 22.00
C CYS A 52 1.19 -3.76 23.04
N GLU A 53 -0.01 -3.37 23.46
CA GLU A 53 -0.25 -2.32 24.47
C GLU A 53 0.06 -2.82 25.88
N SER A 54 -0.29 -4.07 26.18
CA SER A 54 -0.11 -4.66 27.51
C SER A 54 0.04 -6.17 27.44
N GLY A 55 0.75 -6.75 28.39
CA GLY A 55 0.95 -8.20 28.52
C GLY A 55 2.27 -8.69 27.96
N GLU A 56 2.53 -9.98 28.17
CA GLU A 56 3.74 -10.68 27.76
C GLU A 56 3.47 -11.58 26.55
N TYR A 57 4.41 -11.60 25.61
CA TYR A 57 4.32 -12.40 24.39
C TYR A 57 5.70 -12.86 23.91
N THR A 58 5.71 -13.81 22.99
CA THR A 58 6.86 -14.20 22.17
C THR A 58 6.48 -14.17 20.71
N GLN A 59 7.48 -14.01 19.84
CA GLN A 59 7.33 -14.18 18.41
C GLN A 59 8.24 -15.32 17.94
N ASP A 60 7.69 -16.23 17.13
CA ASP A 60 8.41 -17.41 16.65
C ASP A 60 9.47 -17.02 15.60
N TYR A 61 9.05 -16.28 14.57
CA TYR A 61 9.95 -15.70 13.57
C TYR A 61 9.39 -14.37 13.07
N VAL A 62 10.27 -13.42 12.77
CA VAL A 62 9.92 -12.13 12.18
C VAL A 62 11.07 -11.75 11.26
N ASP A 63 10.76 -11.54 9.98
CA ASP A 63 11.76 -11.06 9.03
C ASP A 63 12.10 -9.59 9.32
N GLU A 64 13.37 -9.21 9.16
CA GLU A 64 13.83 -7.84 9.42
C GLU A 64 13.22 -6.82 8.45
N GLU A 65 12.81 -7.24 7.25
CA GLU A 65 12.07 -6.40 6.32
C GLU A 65 10.58 -6.24 6.71
N ALA A 66 10.06 -7.16 7.53
CA ALA A 66 8.69 -7.13 8.03
C ALA A 66 8.55 -6.27 9.29
N LEU A 67 9.48 -6.41 10.25
CA LEU A 67 9.61 -5.51 11.41
C LEU A 67 11.09 -5.25 11.71
N SER A 68 11.46 -3.97 11.77
CA SER A 68 12.80 -3.55 12.16
C SER A 68 13.06 -3.76 13.66
N SER A 69 14.32 -3.64 14.07
CA SER A 69 14.70 -3.65 15.49
C SER A 69 14.03 -2.52 16.29
N LEU A 70 13.78 -1.37 15.67
CA LEU A 70 13.06 -0.25 16.28
C LEU A 70 11.57 -0.59 16.46
N ASP A 71 10.95 -1.23 15.47
CA ASP A 71 9.56 -1.68 15.54
C ASP A 71 9.36 -2.65 16.71
N LEU A 72 10.29 -3.59 16.88
CA LEU A 72 10.27 -4.54 18.00
C LEU A 72 10.44 -3.83 19.35
N GLN A 73 11.31 -2.82 19.45
CA GLN A 73 11.45 -1.99 20.66
C GLN A 73 10.16 -1.22 20.99
N GLN A 74 9.43 -0.78 19.97
CA GLN A 74 8.11 -0.16 20.09
C GLN A 74 6.97 -1.18 20.32
N ARG A 75 7.32 -2.45 20.60
CA ARG A 75 6.38 -3.56 20.85
C ARG A 75 5.45 -3.85 19.67
N LYS A 76 5.86 -3.52 18.43
CA LYS A 76 5.17 -4.01 17.24
C LYS A 76 5.36 -5.52 17.13
N MET A 77 4.36 -6.19 16.57
CA MET A 77 4.30 -7.65 16.49
C MET A 77 3.55 -8.09 15.24
N LEU A 78 3.87 -9.28 14.73
CA LEU A 78 3.13 -9.97 13.68
C LEU A 78 2.21 -11.01 14.34
N SER A 79 0.90 -10.82 14.24
CA SER A 79 -0.06 -11.71 14.89
C SER A 79 0.04 -13.17 14.41
N CYS A 80 0.49 -13.41 13.16
CA CYS A 80 0.73 -14.75 12.62
C CYS A 80 1.91 -15.48 13.26
N GLN A 81 2.79 -14.77 13.96
CA GLN A 81 3.99 -15.31 14.60
C GLN A 81 3.98 -15.12 16.12
N THR A 82 2.94 -14.51 16.67
CA THR A 82 2.86 -14.13 18.09
C THR A 82 2.17 -15.20 18.92
N ARG A 83 2.74 -15.52 20.09
CA ARG A 83 2.11 -16.35 21.14
C ARG A 83 2.09 -15.57 22.45
N VAL A 84 0.94 -15.53 23.11
CA VAL A 84 0.78 -14.79 24.38
C VAL A 84 1.20 -15.65 25.58
N LYS A 85 1.77 -14.99 26.60
CA LYS A 85 2.20 -15.60 27.88
C LYS A 85 1.37 -15.11 29.08
N SER A 86 0.57 -14.07 28.88
CA SER A 86 -0.35 -13.50 29.85
C SER A 86 -1.63 -13.03 29.15
N ASP A 87 -2.60 -12.55 29.93
CA ASP A 87 -3.64 -11.69 29.37
C ASP A 87 -2.98 -10.47 28.69
N ALA A 88 -3.47 -10.08 27.53
CA ALA A 88 -2.79 -9.10 26.67
C ALA A 88 -3.76 -8.26 25.84
N THR A 89 -3.32 -7.06 25.46
CA THR A 89 -4.06 -6.15 24.59
C THR A 89 -3.18 -5.77 23.41
N PHE A 90 -3.74 -5.84 22.22
CA PHE A 90 -3.05 -5.46 20.97
C PHE A 90 -3.86 -4.40 20.23
N TYR A 91 -3.17 -3.39 19.73
CA TYR A 91 -3.74 -2.37 18.86
C TYR A 91 -3.42 -2.69 17.39
N PHE A 92 -4.44 -2.58 16.54
CA PHE A 92 -4.32 -2.64 15.10
C PHE A 92 -4.72 -1.30 14.50
N ASP A 93 -3.85 -0.75 13.67
CA ASP A 93 -4.04 0.57 13.07
C ASP A 93 -4.94 0.51 11.83
N PHE A 94 -6.13 -0.04 12.04
CA PHE A 94 -7.18 -0.15 11.05
C PHE A 94 -8.57 -0.31 11.67
N ASP A 95 -9.61 -0.03 10.90
CA ASP A 95 -11.00 -0.13 11.35
C ASP A 95 -11.42 -1.59 11.52
N SER A 96 -12.08 -1.91 12.65
CA SER A 96 -12.62 -3.23 12.94
C SER A 96 -13.55 -3.79 11.86
N SER A 97 -14.15 -2.94 11.01
CA SER A 97 -14.95 -3.36 9.85
C SER A 97 -14.18 -4.31 8.90
N LEU A 98 -12.85 -4.16 8.80
CA LEU A 98 -12.01 -5.06 8.01
C LEU A 98 -11.93 -6.47 8.59
N CYS A 99 -12.18 -6.65 9.88
CA CYS A 99 -12.20 -7.97 10.50
C CYS A 99 -13.36 -8.84 10.01
N ASN A 100 -14.35 -8.24 9.35
CA ASN A 100 -15.52 -8.91 8.81
C ASN A 100 -15.69 -8.70 7.31
N ALA A 101 -14.73 -8.03 6.67
CA ALA A 101 -14.75 -7.87 5.22
C ALA A 101 -14.74 -9.25 4.55
N PRO A 102 -15.50 -9.44 3.46
CA PRO A 102 -15.32 -10.61 2.62
C PRO A 102 -13.84 -10.71 2.23
N GLY A 103 -13.28 -11.91 2.26
CA GLY A 103 -11.92 -12.14 1.77
C GLY A 103 -11.83 -11.85 0.27
N PRO A 104 -10.62 -11.96 -0.32
CA PRO A 104 -10.44 -11.75 -1.75
C PRO A 104 -11.40 -12.64 -2.56
N VAL A 105 -12.09 -12.03 -3.50
CA VAL A 105 -12.99 -12.69 -4.45
C VAL A 105 -12.34 -12.78 -5.81
N GLN A 106 -12.66 -13.82 -6.57
CA GLN A 106 -12.35 -13.86 -7.98
C GLN A 106 -13.45 -13.12 -8.75
N VAL A 107 -13.05 -12.07 -9.47
CA VAL A 107 -13.93 -11.31 -10.35
C VAL A 107 -13.39 -11.34 -11.77
N ARG A 108 -14.31 -11.24 -12.73
CA ARG A 108 -14.02 -11.15 -14.14
C ARG A 108 -14.29 -9.73 -14.61
N GLY A 109 -13.39 -9.21 -15.43
CA GLY A 109 -13.57 -7.94 -16.10
C GLY A 109 -13.16 -8.01 -17.56
N THR A 110 -13.48 -6.94 -18.28
CA THR A 110 -13.13 -6.75 -19.68
C THR A 110 -12.22 -5.54 -19.81
N VAL A 111 -11.12 -5.67 -20.56
CA VAL A 111 -10.24 -4.54 -20.87
C VAL A 111 -11.05 -3.48 -21.60
N SER A 112 -11.19 -2.30 -20.99
CA SER A 112 -11.94 -1.17 -21.54
C SER A 112 -11.03 -0.15 -22.22
N ALA A 113 -9.78 -0.05 -21.78
CA ALA A 113 -8.74 0.76 -22.42
C ALA A 113 -7.34 0.25 -22.06
N VAL A 114 -6.41 0.43 -22.99
CA VAL A 114 -4.97 0.26 -22.74
C VAL A 114 -4.23 1.40 -23.42
N GLN A 115 -3.36 2.08 -22.67
CA GLN A 115 -2.54 3.17 -23.17
C GLN A 115 -1.07 2.90 -22.83
N GLN A 116 -0.21 2.84 -23.83
CA GLN A 116 1.24 2.87 -23.61
C GLN A 116 1.67 4.32 -23.45
N VAL A 117 2.01 4.72 -22.23
CA VAL A 117 2.44 6.09 -21.90
C VAL A 117 3.87 6.31 -22.39
N SER A 118 4.73 5.31 -22.16
CA SER A 118 6.13 5.29 -22.59
C SER A 118 6.53 3.88 -22.97
N THR A 119 7.80 3.68 -23.35
CA THR A 119 8.36 2.34 -23.54
C THR A 119 8.42 1.52 -22.25
N SER A 120 8.30 2.18 -21.09
CA SER A 120 8.46 1.58 -19.76
C SER A 120 7.18 1.63 -18.91
N THR A 121 6.12 2.32 -19.36
CA THR A 121 4.89 2.53 -18.58
C THR A 121 3.64 2.40 -19.43
N ALA A 122 2.64 1.66 -18.93
CA ALA A 122 1.31 1.57 -19.50
C ALA A 122 0.22 1.83 -18.45
N ILE A 123 -0.93 2.31 -18.91
CA ILE A 123 -2.17 2.42 -18.13
C ILE A 123 -3.16 1.39 -18.69
N LEU A 124 -3.64 0.51 -17.83
CA LEU A 124 -4.66 -0.48 -18.14
C LEU A 124 -5.96 -0.09 -17.43
N GLN A 125 -7.07 -0.13 -18.14
CA GLN A 125 -8.41 -0.02 -17.56
C GLN A 125 -9.21 -1.29 -17.81
N VAL A 126 -9.90 -1.74 -16.78
CA VAL A 126 -10.74 -2.94 -16.80
C VAL A 126 -12.13 -2.59 -16.25
N GLN A 127 -13.16 -2.92 -17.02
CA GLN A 127 -14.55 -2.79 -16.62
C GLN A 127 -15.05 -4.09 -16.01
N LEU A 128 -15.66 -4.02 -14.83
CA LEU A 128 -16.35 -5.12 -14.15
C LEU A 128 -17.87 -5.04 -14.37
N ASP A 129 -18.54 -6.18 -14.30
CA ASP A 129 -20.02 -6.23 -14.33
C ASP A 129 -20.65 -5.68 -13.06
N GLN A 130 -19.95 -5.83 -11.93
CA GLN A 130 -20.38 -5.36 -10.61
C GLN A 130 -19.28 -4.52 -9.98
N SER A 131 -19.67 -3.55 -9.16
CA SER A 131 -18.70 -2.75 -8.41
C SER A 131 -17.93 -3.63 -7.43
N LEU A 132 -16.61 -3.44 -7.40
CA LEU A 132 -15.73 -4.04 -6.42
C LEU A 132 -15.47 -3.02 -5.31
N ASP A 133 -15.69 -3.45 -4.08
CA ASP A 133 -15.31 -2.69 -2.89
C ASP A 133 -13.87 -3.01 -2.48
N PHE A 134 -13.10 -1.99 -2.13
CA PHE A 134 -11.71 -2.09 -1.71
C PHE A 134 -11.24 -0.79 -1.06
N LEU A 135 -10.19 -0.86 -0.25
CA LEU A 135 -9.60 0.32 0.37
C LEU A 135 -8.56 0.97 -0.55
N PRO A 136 -8.56 2.32 -0.70
CA PRO A 136 -7.62 3.03 -1.56
C PRO A 136 -6.16 2.76 -1.21
N GLY A 137 -5.44 2.12 -2.13
CA GLY A 137 -4.05 1.67 -1.96
C GLY A 137 -3.88 0.15 -2.09
N GLN A 138 -4.96 -0.62 -1.90
CA GLN A 138 -4.99 -2.06 -2.12
C GLN A 138 -4.72 -2.42 -3.59
N TYR A 139 -4.50 -3.71 -3.83
CA TYR A 139 -4.19 -4.24 -5.15
C TYR A 139 -5.06 -5.45 -5.53
N ALA A 140 -4.98 -5.82 -6.80
CA ALA A 140 -5.53 -7.06 -7.32
C ALA A 140 -4.40 -7.92 -7.91
N ARG A 141 -4.55 -9.24 -7.86
CA ARG A 141 -3.76 -10.15 -8.70
C ARG A 141 -4.50 -10.34 -10.01
N LEU A 142 -3.90 -9.96 -11.12
CA LEU A 142 -4.46 -10.05 -12.46
C LEU A 142 -3.88 -11.27 -13.17
N SER A 143 -4.74 -12.10 -13.75
CA SER A 143 -4.31 -13.15 -14.69
C SER A 143 -3.73 -12.50 -15.95
N VAL A 144 -2.65 -13.05 -16.51
CA VAL A 144 -2.14 -12.60 -17.81
C VAL A 144 -2.78 -13.44 -18.93
N PRO A 145 -3.63 -12.86 -19.81
CA PRO A 145 -4.34 -13.63 -20.82
C PRO A 145 -3.42 -14.44 -21.73
N GLY A 146 -3.81 -15.70 -21.97
CA GLY A 146 -3.04 -16.67 -22.74
C GLY A 146 -1.90 -17.36 -21.96
N THR A 147 -1.84 -17.20 -20.63
CA THR A 147 -0.85 -17.87 -19.76
C THR A 147 -1.49 -18.25 -18.41
N ASP A 148 -0.78 -19.06 -17.62
CA ASP A 148 -1.17 -19.37 -16.23
C ASP A 148 -0.59 -18.37 -15.19
N SER A 149 0.05 -17.30 -15.66
CA SER A 149 0.72 -16.32 -14.79
C SER A 149 -0.26 -15.31 -14.18
N TRP A 150 0.00 -14.94 -12.92
CA TRP A 150 -0.71 -13.88 -12.19
C TRP A 150 0.26 -12.80 -11.73
N ARG A 151 -0.15 -11.53 -11.73
CA ARG A 151 0.69 -10.40 -11.32
C ARG A 151 -0.10 -9.40 -10.48
N SER A 152 0.53 -8.86 -9.45
CA SER A 152 -0.07 -7.89 -8.53
C SER A 152 0.00 -6.48 -9.10
N TYR A 153 -1.13 -5.76 -9.09
CA TYR A 153 -1.21 -4.36 -9.51
C TYR A 153 -2.15 -3.57 -8.60
N SER A 154 -1.64 -2.48 -8.00
CA SER A 154 -2.42 -1.59 -7.15
C SER A 154 -3.48 -0.83 -7.94
N PHE A 155 -4.67 -0.69 -7.37
CA PHE A 155 -5.73 0.12 -7.96
C PHE A 155 -5.34 1.59 -8.02
N ALA A 156 -5.56 2.23 -9.17
CA ALA A 156 -5.22 3.63 -9.42
C ALA A 156 -6.37 4.61 -9.16
N ASN A 157 -7.50 4.13 -8.66
CA ASN A 157 -8.74 4.89 -8.49
C ASN A 157 -9.55 4.38 -7.29
N ARG A 158 -10.60 5.11 -6.92
CA ARG A 158 -11.56 4.70 -5.88
C ARG A 158 -12.30 3.39 -6.23
N PRO A 159 -12.82 2.66 -5.21
CA PRO A 159 -13.71 1.51 -5.42
C PRO A 159 -14.88 1.81 -6.33
N GLY A 160 -15.26 0.80 -7.13
CA GLY A 160 -16.20 0.93 -8.23
C GLY A 160 -16.10 -0.21 -9.24
N SER A 161 -16.80 -0.07 -10.37
CA SER A 161 -16.78 -1.07 -11.46
C SER A 161 -15.73 -0.80 -12.54
N GLN A 162 -15.25 0.44 -12.65
CA GLN A 162 -14.15 0.79 -13.55
C GLN A 162 -12.86 0.76 -12.73
N LEU A 163 -11.93 -0.09 -13.11
CA LEU A 163 -10.63 -0.24 -12.46
C LEU A 163 -9.53 0.30 -13.36
N GLN A 164 -8.56 0.99 -12.79
CA GLN A 164 -7.36 1.48 -13.49
C GLN A 164 -6.11 0.97 -12.79
N PHE A 165 -5.09 0.63 -13.57
CA PHE A 165 -3.79 0.17 -13.10
C PHE A 165 -2.68 0.87 -13.86
N LEU A 166 -1.65 1.34 -13.16
CA LEU A 166 -0.40 1.79 -13.77
C LEU A 166 0.59 0.63 -13.74
N VAL A 167 1.08 0.22 -14.90
CA VAL A 167 1.92 -0.96 -15.09
C VAL A 167 3.28 -0.58 -15.63
N ARG A 168 4.33 -0.90 -14.87
CA ARG A 168 5.70 -0.82 -15.39
C ARG A 168 5.92 -1.96 -16.39
N LEU A 169 6.37 -1.60 -17.58
CA LEU A 169 6.74 -2.53 -18.64
C LEU A 169 8.19 -2.96 -18.44
N LEU A 170 8.38 -4.25 -18.16
CA LEU A 170 9.69 -4.89 -18.07
C LEU A 170 10.05 -5.49 -19.45
N PRO A 171 11.34 -5.50 -19.85
CA PRO A 171 11.78 -5.99 -21.15
C PRO A 171 11.26 -7.38 -21.52
N ASP A 172 11.23 -8.33 -20.57
CA ASP A 172 10.77 -9.71 -20.78
C ASP A 172 9.64 -10.10 -19.81
N GLY A 173 8.88 -9.10 -19.33
CA GLY A 173 7.79 -9.35 -18.39
C GLY A 173 6.58 -9.97 -19.07
N VAL A 174 6.03 -11.06 -18.51
CA VAL A 174 4.86 -11.77 -19.09
C VAL A 174 3.65 -10.85 -19.29
N MET A 175 3.29 -10.06 -18.28
CA MET A 175 2.25 -9.02 -18.40
C MET A 175 2.68 -7.88 -19.33
N SER A 176 3.96 -7.49 -19.30
CA SER A 176 4.48 -6.41 -20.13
C SER A 176 4.42 -6.74 -21.63
N ASN A 177 4.72 -7.98 -22.01
CA ASN A 177 4.60 -8.49 -23.38
C ASN A 177 3.13 -8.56 -23.80
N TYR A 178 2.24 -9.02 -22.92
CA TYR A 178 0.81 -8.98 -23.17
C TYR A 178 0.34 -7.55 -23.48
N LEU A 179 0.65 -6.58 -22.62
CA LEU A 179 0.22 -5.19 -22.80
C LEU A 179 0.82 -4.51 -24.02
N ARG A 180 2.07 -4.84 -24.38
CA ARG A 180 2.74 -4.24 -25.55
C ARG A 180 2.24 -4.78 -26.88
N GLU A 181 1.98 -6.08 -26.96
CA GLU A 181 1.89 -6.78 -28.24
C GLU A 181 0.53 -7.43 -28.50
N ARG A 182 -0.23 -7.74 -27.43
CA ARG A 182 -1.40 -8.64 -27.53
C ARG A 182 -2.70 -8.04 -26.98
N CYS A 183 -2.61 -7.14 -25.99
CA CYS A 183 -3.77 -6.62 -25.27
C CYS A 183 -4.69 -5.80 -26.18
N GLN A 184 -5.97 -6.16 -26.18
CA GLN A 184 -7.01 -5.46 -26.94
C GLN A 184 -8.20 -5.12 -26.04
N VAL A 185 -8.89 -4.03 -26.38
CA VAL A 185 -10.20 -3.72 -25.79
C VAL A 185 -11.15 -4.87 -26.09
N GLY A 186 -11.85 -5.36 -25.06
CA GLY A 186 -12.70 -6.54 -25.15
C GLY A 186 -12.05 -7.82 -24.59
N ASP A 187 -10.74 -7.83 -24.34
CA ASP A 187 -10.09 -8.98 -23.71
C ASP A 187 -10.65 -9.22 -22.32
N GLU A 188 -10.91 -10.49 -21.99
CA GLU A 188 -11.30 -10.87 -20.63
C GLU A 188 -10.08 -11.00 -19.73
N MET A 189 -10.24 -10.54 -18.48
CA MET A 189 -9.22 -10.62 -17.45
C MET A 189 -9.85 -11.12 -16.14
N LEU A 190 -9.31 -12.21 -15.62
CA LEU A 190 -9.63 -12.66 -14.27
C LEU A 190 -8.75 -11.92 -13.27
N MET A 191 -9.31 -11.62 -12.11
CA MET A 191 -8.57 -10.99 -11.03
C MET A 191 -9.04 -11.51 -9.67
N GLU A 192 -8.12 -11.56 -8.72
CA GLU A 192 -8.38 -11.85 -7.32
C GLU A 192 -8.16 -10.58 -6.50
N ALA A 193 -9.20 -10.13 -5.80
CA ALA A 193 -9.21 -8.82 -5.15
C ALA A 193 -10.28 -8.68 -4.05
N PRO A 194 -10.14 -7.71 -3.13
CA PRO A 194 -8.94 -6.90 -2.92
C PRO A 194 -7.90 -7.60 -2.06
N LEU A 195 -6.64 -7.23 -2.25
CA LEU A 195 -5.47 -7.73 -1.52
C LEU A 195 -4.63 -6.55 -0.99
N GLY A 196 -3.80 -6.82 0.01
CA GLY A 196 -2.84 -5.85 0.56
C GLY A 196 -3.33 -5.08 1.78
N ALA A 197 -2.38 -4.65 2.61
CA ALA A 197 -2.58 -3.85 3.82
C ALA A 197 -2.12 -2.39 3.69
N PHE A 198 -1.50 -2.04 2.56
CA PHE A 198 -1.19 -0.66 2.21
C PHE A 198 -2.45 0.05 1.70
N TYR A 199 -3.03 0.91 2.52
CA TYR A 199 -4.18 1.72 2.13
C TYR A 199 -4.29 2.98 2.98
N LEU A 200 -5.03 3.97 2.50
CA LEU A 200 -5.25 5.23 3.18
C LEU A 200 -5.94 5.02 4.54
N ARG A 201 -5.23 5.31 5.64
CA ARG A 201 -5.80 5.34 6.99
C ARG A 201 -6.66 6.58 7.18
N HIS A 202 -7.40 6.62 8.29
CA HIS A 202 -8.16 7.80 8.67
C HIS A 202 -7.21 8.99 8.87
N VAL A 203 -7.42 10.06 8.10
CA VAL A 203 -6.47 11.18 8.02
C VAL A 203 -6.66 12.10 9.21
N THR A 204 -5.73 12.02 10.17
CA THR A 204 -5.70 12.89 11.35
C THR A 204 -4.47 13.81 11.37
N GLN A 205 -3.47 13.52 10.54
CA GLN A 205 -2.20 14.23 10.42
C GLN A 205 -1.96 14.67 8.95
N PRO A 206 -1.03 15.62 8.71
CA PRO A 206 -0.53 15.91 7.38
C PRO A 206 -0.04 14.64 6.66
N LEU A 207 -0.28 14.58 5.35
CA LEU A 207 0.09 13.43 4.51
C LEU A 207 1.28 13.76 3.61
N VAL A 208 2.25 12.86 3.59
CA VAL A 208 3.33 12.85 2.60
C VAL A 208 3.22 11.59 1.76
N LEU A 209 2.79 11.74 0.52
CA LEU A 209 2.62 10.65 -0.43
C LEU A 209 3.87 10.60 -1.32
N VAL A 210 4.57 9.48 -1.37
CA VAL A 210 5.81 9.33 -2.14
C VAL A 210 5.71 8.17 -3.11
N ALA A 211 5.67 8.49 -4.41
CA ALA A 211 5.57 7.52 -5.50
C ALA A 211 6.88 7.40 -6.27
N GLY A 212 7.31 6.16 -6.52
CA GLY A 212 8.35 5.83 -7.49
C GLY A 212 7.78 5.12 -8.71
N GLY A 213 7.87 5.74 -9.89
CA GLY A 213 7.34 5.17 -11.13
C GLY A 213 5.86 4.79 -10.99
N THR A 214 5.51 3.54 -11.28
CA THR A 214 4.12 3.09 -11.19
C THR A 214 3.60 2.88 -9.76
N GLY A 215 4.43 3.08 -8.73
CA GLY A 215 3.95 3.22 -7.35
C GLY A 215 2.94 4.37 -7.17
N LEU A 216 2.89 5.30 -8.12
CA LEU A 216 1.84 6.31 -8.26
C LEU A 216 0.43 5.70 -8.26
N SER A 217 0.25 4.47 -8.76
CA SER A 217 -1.05 3.79 -8.83
C SER A 217 -1.78 3.85 -7.49
N ALA A 218 -1.19 3.27 -6.44
CA ALA A 218 -1.82 3.22 -5.12
C ALA A 218 -2.18 4.62 -4.59
N LEU A 219 -1.28 5.59 -4.79
CA LEU A 219 -1.45 6.95 -4.28
C LEU A 219 -2.51 7.75 -5.06
N LEU A 220 -2.74 7.46 -6.35
CA LEU A 220 -3.86 8.04 -7.09
C LEU A 220 -5.20 7.55 -6.55
N GLY A 221 -5.30 6.28 -6.16
CA GLY A 221 -6.49 5.77 -5.47
C GLY A 221 -6.76 6.54 -4.18
N MET A 222 -5.72 6.77 -3.37
CA MET A 222 -5.82 7.57 -2.13
C MET A 222 -6.23 9.02 -2.41
N LEU A 223 -5.64 9.66 -3.43
CA LEU A 223 -5.95 11.05 -3.78
C LEU A 223 -7.37 11.21 -4.34
N ASP A 224 -7.87 10.27 -5.14
CA ASP A 224 -9.28 10.26 -5.53
C ASP A 224 -10.19 10.19 -4.30
N GLU A 225 -9.84 9.34 -3.32
CA GLU A 225 -10.62 9.21 -2.08
C GLU A 225 -10.74 10.56 -1.39
N LEU A 226 -9.60 11.19 -1.10
CA LEU A 226 -9.49 12.49 -0.44
C LEU A 226 -10.19 13.62 -1.21
N ALA A 227 -10.13 13.59 -2.54
CA ALA A 227 -10.76 14.59 -3.39
C ALA A 227 -12.31 14.53 -3.36
N VAL A 228 -12.89 13.39 -2.94
CA VAL A 228 -14.34 13.19 -2.86
C VAL A 228 -14.85 13.29 -1.43
N THR A 229 -14.16 12.71 -0.45
CA THR A 229 -14.55 12.78 0.97
C THR A 229 -14.15 14.08 1.65
N GLY A 230 -13.17 14.79 1.07
CA GLY A 230 -12.58 16.00 1.64
C GLY A 230 -11.45 15.67 2.60
N CYS A 231 -10.43 16.55 2.60
CA CYS A 231 -9.31 16.48 3.53
C CYS A 231 -8.98 17.89 4.02
N THR A 232 -8.89 18.08 5.34
CA THR A 232 -8.50 19.37 5.94
C THR A 232 -7.01 19.43 6.25
N GLN A 233 -6.33 18.28 6.26
CA GLN A 233 -4.90 18.19 6.50
C GLN A 233 -4.11 18.54 5.22
N PRO A 234 -2.92 19.16 5.34
CA PRO A 234 -2.03 19.34 4.20
C PRO A 234 -1.66 17.99 3.57
N VAL A 235 -1.62 17.93 2.24
CA VAL A 235 -1.24 16.74 1.48
C VAL A 235 -0.14 17.11 0.49
N HIS A 236 0.99 16.42 0.52
CA HIS A 236 2.07 16.63 -0.44
C HIS A 236 2.38 15.33 -1.17
N LEU A 237 2.19 15.31 -2.50
CA LEU A 237 2.64 14.23 -3.37
C LEU A 237 4.04 14.53 -3.92
N TYR A 238 4.97 13.63 -3.64
CA TYR A 238 6.27 13.53 -4.31
C TYR A 238 6.23 12.41 -5.33
N TYR A 239 6.55 12.70 -6.59
CA TYR A 239 6.54 11.72 -7.67
C TYR A 239 7.90 11.64 -8.37
N GLY A 240 8.59 10.51 -8.17
CA GLY A 240 9.89 10.25 -8.74
C GLY A 240 9.80 9.31 -9.95
N VAL A 241 10.39 9.73 -11.07
CA VAL A 241 10.57 8.89 -12.27
C VAL A 241 11.99 9.03 -12.80
N ARG A 242 12.37 8.20 -13.79
CA ARG A 242 13.69 8.31 -14.43
C ARG A 242 13.74 9.49 -15.37
N GLY A 243 12.93 9.44 -16.43
CA GLY A 243 12.80 10.47 -17.46
C GLY A 243 11.40 11.06 -17.50
N ALA A 244 11.25 12.19 -18.23
CA ALA A 244 9.98 12.91 -18.33
C ALA A 244 8.90 12.10 -19.07
N GLU A 245 9.31 11.20 -19.96
CA GLU A 245 8.44 10.30 -20.71
C GLU A 245 7.66 9.33 -19.80
N ASP A 246 8.19 9.03 -18.61
CA ASP A 246 7.54 8.13 -17.66
C ASP A 246 6.54 8.85 -16.74
N LEU A 247 6.45 10.19 -16.81
CA LEU A 247 5.43 10.94 -16.10
C LEU A 247 4.05 10.62 -16.69
N CYS A 248 3.15 10.12 -15.85
CA CYS A 248 1.77 9.82 -16.22
C CYS A 248 0.78 10.54 -15.30
N GLU A 249 -0.48 10.64 -15.74
CA GLU A 249 -1.58 11.20 -14.96
C GLU A 249 -1.37 12.68 -14.51
N ALA A 250 -0.44 13.41 -15.13
CA ALA A 250 -0.10 14.78 -14.73
C ALA A 250 -1.33 15.70 -14.66
N ALA A 251 -2.21 15.67 -15.66
CA ALA A 251 -3.43 16.49 -15.67
C ALA A 251 -4.36 16.18 -14.46
N ARG A 252 -4.49 14.90 -14.10
CA ARG A 252 -5.27 14.47 -12.95
C ARG A 252 -4.63 14.91 -11.63
N ILE A 253 -3.31 14.78 -11.51
CA ILE A 253 -2.56 15.24 -10.35
C ILE A 253 -2.77 16.75 -10.13
N HIS A 254 -2.62 17.56 -11.18
CA HIS A 254 -2.86 19.01 -11.11
C HIS A 254 -4.31 19.34 -10.71
N ALA A 255 -5.28 18.54 -11.17
CA ALA A 255 -6.69 18.75 -10.84
C ALA A 255 -7.02 18.54 -9.34
N TYR A 256 -6.19 17.80 -8.58
CA TYR A 256 -6.40 17.65 -7.14
C TYR A 256 -6.23 18.95 -6.37
N ALA A 257 -5.43 19.90 -6.85
CA ALA A 257 -5.25 21.20 -6.21
C ALA A 257 -6.57 21.99 -6.08
N ALA A 258 -7.54 21.74 -6.96
CA ALA A 258 -8.86 22.35 -6.89
C ALA A 258 -9.82 21.64 -5.91
N LYS A 259 -9.51 20.41 -5.48
CA LYS A 259 -10.40 19.56 -4.68
C LYS A 259 -9.88 19.31 -3.26
N ILE A 260 -8.56 19.30 -3.07
CA ILE A 260 -7.89 19.05 -1.80
C ILE A 260 -7.21 20.36 -1.36
N PRO A 261 -7.74 21.04 -0.32
CA PRO A 261 -7.11 22.23 0.24
C PRO A 261 -5.65 21.94 0.64
N ASN A 262 -4.74 22.88 0.34
CA ASN A 262 -3.30 22.76 0.65
C ASN A 262 -2.60 21.56 0.00
N PHE A 263 -3.12 21.03 -1.11
CA PHE A 263 -2.42 20.01 -1.89
C PHE A 263 -1.18 20.59 -2.58
N ARG A 264 -0.04 19.92 -2.40
CA ARG A 264 1.23 20.22 -3.09
C ARG A 264 1.67 19.02 -3.91
N TYR A 265 2.33 19.30 -5.02
CA TYR A 265 2.88 18.30 -5.91
C TYR A 265 4.33 18.65 -6.24
N THR A 266 5.22 17.67 -6.18
CA THR A 266 6.63 17.81 -6.55
C THR A 266 7.06 16.59 -7.36
N GLU A 267 7.42 16.84 -8.61
CA GLU A 267 7.98 15.83 -9.50
C GLU A 267 9.49 15.92 -9.54
N VAL A 268 10.16 14.76 -9.53
CA VAL A 268 11.62 14.63 -9.48
C VAL A 268 12.06 13.62 -10.52
N LEU A 269 13.01 14.00 -11.36
CA LEU A 269 13.59 13.11 -12.38
C LEU A 269 15.03 12.74 -11.99
N SER A 270 15.31 11.45 -11.87
CA SER A 270 16.65 10.96 -11.54
C SER A 270 17.61 10.96 -12.74
N ASP A 271 17.07 10.92 -13.96
CA ASP A 271 17.81 10.85 -15.23
C ASP A 271 17.23 11.87 -16.22
N ALA A 272 17.18 13.12 -15.77
CA ALA A 272 16.56 14.22 -16.50
C ALA A 272 17.38 14.67 -17.71
N SER A 273 16.73 14.83 -18.87
CA SER A 273 17.35 15.43 -20.06
C SER A 273 17.86 16.84 -19.79
N THR A 274 18.74 17.37 -20.64
CA THR A 274 19.25 18.75 -20.49
C THR A 274 18.17 19.83 -20.58
N GLU A 275 17.04 19.52 -21.21
CA GLU A 275 15.90 20.44 -21.38
C GLU A 275 14.99 20.52 -20.14
N TRP A 276 15.10 19.55 -19.22
CA TRP A 276 14.29 19.52 -18.02
C TRP A 276 14.62 20.69 -17.07
N THR A 277 13.63 21.49 -16.73
CA THR A 277 13.80 22.65 -15.83
C THR A 277 13.30 22.40 -14.41
N GLY A 278 12.67 21.24 -14.16
CA GLY A 278 12.15 20.85 -12.84
C GLY A 278 13.22 20.28 -11.91
N LYS A 279 12.76 19.66 -10.81
CA LYS A 279 13.65 19.04 -9.81
C LYS A 279 14.36 17.82 -10.41
N ARG A 280 15.62 17.65 -10.01
CA ARG A 280 16.52 16.58 -10.47
C ARG A 280 17.05 15.79 -9.26
N GLY A 281 17.45 14.56 -9.49
CA GLY A 281 18.07 13.71 -8.47
C GLY A 281 17.06 12.75 -7.83
N TYR A 282 17.17 12.54 -6.53
CA TYR A 282 16.36 11.56 -5.79
C TYR A 282 15.35 12.24 -4.86
N LEU A 283 14.24 11.56 -4.58
CA LEU A 283 13.11 12.12 -3.83
C LEU A 283 13.51 12.66 -2.45
N THR A 284 14.40 11.96 -1.75
CA THR A 284 14.88 12.31 -0.40
C THR A 284 15.61 13.66 -0.34
N GLU A 285 16.14 14.14 -1.47
CA GLU A 285 16.81 15.45 -1.57
C GLU A 285 15.83 16.62 -1.62
N HIS A 286 14.54 16.35 -1.85
CA HIS A 286 13.49 17.36 -2.04
C HIS A 286 12.42 17.36 -0.93
N PHE A 287 12.57 16.50 0.08
CA PHE A 287 11.67 16.50 1.23
C PHE A 287 11.86 17.77 2.07
N GLU A 288 10.76 18.36 2.50
CA GLU A 288 10.75 19.54 3.36
C GLU A 288 11.11 19.14 4.81
N LEU A 289 12.40 18.87 5.06
CA LEU A 289 12.89 18.34 6.33
C LEU A 289 12.48 19.18 7.56
N ALA A 290 12.47 20.51 7.43
CA ALA A 290 12.03 21.40 8.50
C ALA A 290 10.56 21.13 8.88
N GLU A 291 9.68 20.97 7.88
CA GLU A 291 8.27 20.66 8.12
C GLU A 291 8.09 19.28 8.77
N LEU A 292 8.93 18.30 8.45
CA LEU A 292 8.85 16.95 9.03
C LEU A 292 9.42 16.87 10.45
N ARG A 293 10.28 17.81 10.85
CA ARG A 293 10.80 17.92 12.23
C ARG A 293 9.81 18.62 13.16
N ASP A 294 9.06 19.58 12.65
CA ASP A 294 8.21 20.45 13.48
C ASP A 294 6.85 19.82 13.81
N ARG A 295 6.41 18.77 13.09
CA ARG A 295 5.10 18.16 13.25
C ARG A 295 5.10 16.68 12.88
N SER A 296 4.19 15.93 13.50
CA SER A 296 3.89 14.57 13.08
C SER A 296 3.26 14.55 11.69
N ALA A 297 3.52 13.49 10.93
CA ALA A 297 2.96 13.27 9.60
C ALA A 297 2.83 11.78 9.30
N ASP A 298 1.86 11.42 8.47
CA ASP A 298 1.76 10.08 7.91
C ASP A 298 2.41 10.07 6.52
N MET A 299 3.44 9.24 6.35
CA MET A 299 4.15 9.08 5.08
C MET A 299 3.75 7.77 4.41
N TYR A 300 3.20 7.85 3.20
CA TYR A 300 2.80 6.71 2.38
C TYR A 300 3.78 6.56 1.21
N VAL A 301 4.58 5.50 1.20
CA VAL A 301 5.64 5.28 0.21
C VAL A 301 5.32 4.06 -0.64
N CYS A 302 5.20 4.22 -1.96
CA CYS A 302 4.93 3.11 -2.86
C CYS A 302 5.84 3.17 -4.09
N GLY A 303 6.51 2.06 -4.40
CA GLY A 303 7.38 1.98 -5.56
C GLY A 303 8.39 0.84 -5.51
N PRO A 304 9.51 0.94 -6.25
CA PRO A 304 10.51 -0.12 -6.31
C PRO A 304 11.25 -0.25 -4.96
N PRO A 305 11.64 -1.48 -4.53
CA PRO A 305 12.28 -1.71 -3.24
C PRO A 305 13.45 -0.77 -2.91
N PRO A 306 14.41 -0.49 -3.83
CA PRO A 306 15.53 0.39 -3.53
C PRO A 306 15.11 1.82 -3.16
N MET A 307 14.00 2.32 -3.72
CA MET A 307 13.48 3.65 -3.38
C MET A 307 12.86 3.64 -1.98
N VAL A 308 12.04 2.62 -1.67
CA VAL A 308 11.39 2.49 -0.36
C VAL A 308 12.46 2.37 0.74
N GLU A 309 13.46 1.52 0.53
CA GLU A 309 14.58 1.32 1.45
C GLU A 309 15.42 2.60 1.64
N SER A 310 15.68 3.35 0.57
CA SER A 310 16.35 4.64 0.67
C SER A 310 15.59 5.64 1.53
N ILE A 311 14.26 5.67 1.46
CA ILE A 311 13.42 6.57 2.27
C ILE A 311 13.37 6.09 3.72
N GLN A 312 13.27 4.79 3.95
CA GLN A 312 13.37 4.21 5.30
C GLN A 312 14.68 4.59 5.99
N GLN A 313 15.81 4.41 5.29
CA GLN A 313 17.12 4.79 5.82
C GLN A 313 17.22 6.30 6.05
N TRP A 314 16.69 7.12 5.14
CA TRP A 314 16.67 8.57 5.30
C TRP A 314 15.89 9.01 6.54
N LEU A 315 14.74 8.40 6.84
CA LEU A 315 13.96 8.71 8.05
C LEU A 315 14.77 8.40 9.33
N VAL A 316 15.51 7.29 9.33
CA VAL A 316 16.41 6.90 10.43
C VAL A 316 17.56 7.90 10.57
N ASP A 317 18.24 8.22 9.48
CA ASP A 317 19.39 9.14 9.47
C ASP A 317 19.00 10.56 9.93
N GLN A 318 17.76 10.98 9.64
CA GLN A 318 17.25 12.29 10.04
C GLN A 318 16.60 12.31 11.44
N ALA A 319 16.49 11.15 12.11
CA ALA A 319 15.85 10.98 13.43
C ALA A 319 14.42 11.57 13.47
N LEU A 320 13.59 11.22 12.48
CA LEU A 320 12.23 11.74 12.34
C LEU A 320 11.19 10.86 13.06
N ASP A 321 11.22 10.88 14.39
CA ASP A 321 10.36 10.04 15.26
C ASP A 321 8.86 10.37 15.13
N GLY A 322 8.51 11.57 14.65
CA GLY A 322 7.13 12.00 14.45
C GLY A 322 6.48 11.51 13.15
N VAL A 323 7.24 10.86 12.26
CA VAL A 323 6.73 10.39 10.97
C VAL A 323 6.30 8.94 11.06
N GLN A 324 5.00 8.71 10.88
CA GLN A 324 4.45 7.36 10.78
C GLN A 324 4.57 6.88 9.33
N LEU A 325 5.40 5.86 9.10
CA LEU A 325 5.63 5.31 7.77
C LEU A 325 4.67 4.15 7.47
N TYR A 326 4.01 4.23 6.31
CA TYR A 326 3.32 3.14 5.63
C TYR A 326 4.00 2.94 4.28
N TYR A 327 4.28 1.71 3.88
CA TYR A 327 4.94 1.46 2.60
C TYR A 327 4.47 0.20 1.90
N GLU A 328 4.67 0.18 0.58
CA GLU A 328 4.46 -0.97 -0.30
C GLU A 328 5.62 -1.07 -1.29
N LYS A 329 6.25 -2.26 -1.34
CA LYS A 329 7.38 -2.55 -2.23
C LYS A 329 6.89 -3.34 -3.44
N PHE A 330 7.09 -2.81 -4.64
CA PHE A 330 6.81 -3.55 -5.88
C PHE A 330 7.95 -4.50 -6.20
N THR A 331 7.93 -5.67 -5.56
CA THR A 331 8.88 -6.75 -5.81
C THR A 331 8.55 -7.46 -7.13
N GLN A 332 9.56 -8.05 -7.76
CA GLN A 332 9.31 -8.93 -8.89
C GLN A 332 8.58 -10.16 -8.38
N SER A 333 7.42 -10.47 -8.97
CA SER A 333 6.75 -11.74 -8.69
C SER A 333 7.66 -12.86 -9.18
N ASN A 334 8.15 -13.69 -8.25
CA ASN A 334 8.77 -14.96 -8.63
C ASN A 334 7.74 -15.76 -9.41
N ILE A 335 8.06 -16.09 -10.66
CA ILE A 335 7.53 -17.29 -11.31
C ILE A 335 8.33 -18.45 -10.72
#